data_AF-A0A7Y6X8W5-F1
#
_entry.id   AF-A0A7Y6X8W5-F1
#
_cell.length_a   1.000
_cell.length_b   1.000
_cell.length_c   1.000
_cell.angle_alpha   90.00
_cell.angle_beta   90.00
_cell.angle_gamma   90.00
#
_symmetry.space_group_name_H-M   'P 1'
#
loop_
_entity.id
_entity.type
_entity.pdbx_description
1 polymer ?
#
loop_
_entity_poly.entity_id
_entity_poly.type
_entity_poly.pdbx_seq_one_letter_code
_entity_poly.pdbx_strand_id
1 'polypeptide(L)'
;MRNAVRALAALTLAGFASGAGMVACSRPDNSLSGSVSELFPLEVSRVEILRNAEALQVSYFRNNDLDVDLVVRLTVSTEGLELRPGAKINLAGNTPSGLARATVVHLNAGEPSRVFAPVEKGDLQLESGGNPGEQTRGDFSMSFKKGDGYGAGRSLEGTFSSEALDAGFGPEEGEPLDGSVVVP
;
A
#
# COMPACT_ATOMS: atom_id res chain seq x y z
N MET A 1 2.94 57.23 50.02
CA MET A 1 1.49 57.03 49.79
C MET A 1 1.26 57.01 48.28
N ARG A 2 1.01 55.80 47.72
CA ARG A 2 0.92 55.51 46.29
C ARG A 2 -0.51 55.77 45.80
N ASN A 3 -0.69 56.72 44.88
CA ASN A 3 -1.87 56.81 44.03
C ASN A 3 -1.41 56.72 42.58
N ALA A 4 -1.63 55.58 41.94
CA ALA A 4 -1.43 55.43 40.50
C ALA A 4 -2.48 54.45 39.95
N VAL A 5 -3.63 55.00 39.59
CA VAL A 5 -4.58 54.39 38.67
C VAL A 5 -4.94 55.47 37.67
N ARG A 6 -4.59 55.26 36.40
CA ARG A 6 -5.42 55.63 35.25
C ARG A 6 -4.86 54.97 34.00
N ALA A 7 -5.75 54.20 33.38
CA ALA A 7 -5.58 53.37 32.21
C ALA A 7 -5.78 54.15 30.89
N LEU A 8 -5.58 53.41 29.79
CA LEU A 8 -5.93 53.57 28.37
C LEU A 8 -4.69 53.71 27.47
N ALA A 9 -4.28 52.66 26.73
CA ALA A 9 -4.92 51.98 25.58
C ALA A 9 -4.73 52.72 24.25
N ALA A 10 -3.83 52.18 23.41
CA ALA A 10 -3.79 52.31 21.94
C ALA A 10 -2.82 51.23 21.41
N LEU A 11 -3.31 50.05 20.99
CA LEU A 11 -3.60 49.65 19.60
C LEU A 11 -2.41 49.82 18.63
N THR A 12 -1.64 48.75 18.38
CA THR A 12 -1.71 47.83 17.19
C THR A 12 -1.18 48.42 15.87
N LEU A 13 -0.09 47.86 15.32
CA LEU A 13 0.03 47.34 13.94
C LEU A 13 1.50 47.01 13.59
N ALA A 14 1.82 45.73 13.40
CA ALA A 14 2.84 45.26 12.44
C ALA A 14 2.66 43.74 12.29
N GLY A 15 1.70 43.37 11.44
CA GLY A 15 1.33 42.00 11.15
C GLY A 15 2.39 41.26 10.33
N PHE A 16 2.52 39.98 10.66
CA PHE A 16 3.24 38.92 9.99
C PHE A 16 3.15 38.98 8.46
N ALA A 17 4.30 38.87 7.78
CA ALA A 17 4.37 38.60 6.36
C ALA A 17 5.25 37.36 6.10
N SER A 18 4.65 36.40 5.38
CA SER A 18 5.31 35.46 4.46
C SER A 18 5.94 34.19 5.05
N GLY A 19 5.09 33.27 5.49
CA GLY A 19 5.39 31.83 5.50
C GLY A 19 4.68 31.14 4.34
N ALA A 20 5.27 31.15 3.15
CA ALA A 20 4.80 30.33 2.03
C ALA A 20 5.18 28.87 2.30
N GLY A 21 4.27 28.13 2.91
CA GLY A 21 4.42 26.68 3.10
C GLY A 21 4.42 25.99 1.74
N MET A 22 5.54 25.36 1.40
CA MET A 22 5.56 24.31 0.39
C MET A 22 4.68 23.18 0.93
N VAL A 23 3.40 23.16 0.53
CA VAL A 23 2.54 22.00 0.72
C VAL A 23 3.10 20.93 -0.20
N ALA A 24 4.00 20.11 0.34
CA ALA A 24 4.40 18.88 -0.31
C ALA A 24 3.12 18.10 -0.59
N CYS A 25 2.79 17.89 -1.86
CA CYS A 25 1.67 17.04 -2.28
C CYS A 25 2.01 15.58 -1.97
N SER A 26 2.10 15.22 -0.69
CA SER A 26 2.11 13.82 -0.27
C SER A 26 0.72 13.26 -0.52
N ARG A 27 0.62 12.24 -1.37
CA ARG A 27 -0.61 11.46 -1.54
C ARG A 27 -1.02 10.94 -0.15
N PRO A 28 -2.32 11.00 0.22
CA PRO A 28 -2.77 10.47 1.49
C PRO A 28 -2.39 8.98 1.61
N ASP A 29 -2.12 8.54 2.83
CA ASP A 29 -1.93 7.11 3.10
C ASP A 29 -3.22 6.34 2.76
N ASN A 30 -3.08 5.06 2.40
CA ASN A 30 -4.20 4.15 2.17
C ASN A 30 -5.14 4.61 1.06
N SER A 31 -4.57 5.02 -0.08
CA SER A 31 -5.34 5.50 -1.24
C SER A 31 -5.05 4.68 -2.49
N LEU A 32 -6.02 4.61 -3.39
CA LEU A 32 -5.91 3.98 -4.70
C LEU A 32 -6.24 4.99 -5.80
N SER A 33 -5.58 4.86 -6.94
CA SER A 33 -5.86 5.65 -8.14
C SER A 33 -5.56 4.86 -9.42
N GLY A 34 -5.77 5.51 -10.57
CA GLY A 34 -5.39 4.99 -11.87
C GLY A 34 -6.60 4.83 -12.77
N SER A 35 -6.35 4.46 -14.03
CA SER A 35 -7.42 4.31 -15.02
C SER A 35 -8.32 3.09 -14.78
N VAL A 36 -8.01 2.24 -13.80
CA VAL A 36 -8.92 1.18 -13.34
C VAL A 36 -10.14 1.72 -12.58
N SER A 37 -10.11 2.98 -12.13
CA SER A 37 -11.27 3.65 -11.54
C SER A 37 -12.49 3.75 -12.48
N GLU A 38 -12.27 3.59 -13.79
CA GLU A 38 -13.36 3.49 -14.77
C GLU A 38 -14.11 2.14 -14.71
N LEU A 39 -13.53 1.13 -14.05
CA LEU A 39 -14.13 -0.20 -13.95
C LEU A 39 -14.95 -0.38 -12.66
N PHE A 40 -14.47 0.21 -11.57
CA PHE A 40 -15.12 0.18 -10.26
C PHE A 40 -14.58 1.32 -9.39
N PRO A 41 -15.33 1.75 -8.36
CA PRO A 41 -14.88 2.81 -7.48
C PRO A 41 -13.69 2.38 -6.61
N LEU A 42 -12.80 3.33 -6.29
CA LEU A 42 -11.54 3.08 -5.59
C LEU A 42 -11.51 3.63 -4.16
N GLU A 43 -12.66 3.87 -3.54
CA GLU A 43 -12.68 4.35 -2.15
C GLU A 43 -12.15 3.28 -1.21
N VAL A 44 -11.32 3.69 -0.25
CA VAL A 44 -10.68 2.80 0.71
C VAL A 44 -11.06 3.25 2.11
N SER A 45 -11.54 2.30 2.91
CA SER A 45 -11.84 2.49 4.34
C SER A 45 -10.77 1.90 5.24
N ARG A 46 -10.07 0.85 4.78
CA ARG A 46 -9.08 0.11 5.56
C ARG A 46 -8.07 -0.56 4.64
N VAL A 47 -6.84 -0.67 5.10
CA VAL A 47 -5.80 -1.48 4.47
C VAL A 47 -5.36 -2.56 5.44
N GLU A 48 -5.12 -3.77 4.94
CA GLU A 48 -4.43 -4.83 5.66
C GLU A 48 -3.18 -5.23 4.89
N ILE A 49 -2.09 -5.44 5.62
CA ILE A 49 -0.81 -5.89 5.07
C ILE A 49 -0.51 -7.25 5.69
N LEU A 50 -0.34 -8.27 4.86
CA LEU A 50 0.10 -9.59 5.30
C LEU A 50 1.47 -9.91 4.70
N ARG A 51 2.32 -10.56 5.48
CA ARG A 51 3.69 -10.92 5.09
C ARG A 51 4.05 -12.29 5.65
N ASN A 52 4.71 -13.13 4.86
CA ASN A 52 5.36 -14.39 5.31
C ASN A 52 6.74 -14.54 4.64
N ALA A 53 7.28 -15.73 4.37
CA ALA A 53 8.52 -15.87 3.61
C ALA A 53 8.34 -15.72 2.08
N GLU A 54 7.12 -15.98 1.57
CA GLU A 54 6.83 -16.19 0.15
C GLU A 54 6.18 -15.00 -0.54
N ALA A 55 5.45 -14.17 0.21
CA ALA A 55 4.67 -13.08 -0.34
C ALA A 55 4.54 -11.88 0.62
N LEU A 56 4.33 -10.72 0.02
CA LEU A 56 3.77 -9.53 0.62
C LEU A 56 2.40 -9.29 -0.02
N GLN A 57 1.37 -9.15 0.81
CA GLN A 57 0.01 -8.89 0.36
C GLN A 57 -0.47 -7.56 0.94
N VAL A 58 -1.01 -6.68 0.09
CA VAL A 58 -1.64 -5.43 0.48
C VAL A 58 -3.09 -5.47 0.01
N SER A 59 -4.02 -5.47 0.96
CA SER A 59 -5.47 -5.58 0.72
C SER A 59 -6.17 -4.29 1.10
N TYR A 60 -6.93 -3.73 0.17
CA TYR A 60 -7.68 -2.50 0.32
C TYR A 60 -9.17 -2.85 0.43
N PHE A 61 -9.79 -2.43 1.52
CA PHE A 61 -11.18 -2.72 1.80
C PHE A 61 -12.03 -1.47 1.82
N ARG A 62 -13.28 -1.62 1.38
CA ARG A 62 -14.31 -0.60 1.49
C ARG A 62 -15.49 -1.16 2.27
N ASN A 63 -15.82 -0.50 3.37
CA ASN A 63 -17.03 -0.76 4.11
C ASN A 63 -18.17 0.08 3.51
N ASN A 64 -19.21 -0.59 2.99
CA ASN A 64 -20.41 0.07 2.46
C ASN A 64 -21.62 -0.14 3.40
N ASP A 65 -21.38 -0.13 4.71
CA ASP A 65 -22.32 -0.37 5.81
C ASP A 65 -22.86 -1.81 5.90
N LEU A 66 -23.33 -2.37 4.79
CA LEU A 66 -23.96 -3.70 4.72
C LEU A 66 -22.93 -4.81 4.51
N ASP A 67 -21.91 -4.53 3.71
CA ASP A 67 -20.91 -5.49 3.28
C ASP A 67 -19.50 -4.86 3.26
N VAL A 68 -18.48 -5.72 3.27
CA VAL A 68 -17.08 -5.34 3.13
C VAL A 68 -16.56 -5.82 1.78
N ASP A 69 -16.23 -4.87 0.91
CA ASP A 69 -15.65 -5.17 -0.39
C ASP A 69 -14.13 -5.27 -0.28
N LEU A 70 -13.55 -6.22 -1.00
CA LEU A 70 -12.13 -6.18 -1.33
C LEU A 70 -11.95 -5.39 -2.64
N VAL A 71 -11.68 -4.10 -2.49
CA VAL A 71 -11.48 -3.17 -3.62
C VAL A 71 -10.33 -3.66 -4.48
N VAL A 72 -9.18 -3.88 -3.87
CA VAL A 72 -7.99 -4.43 -4.52
C VAL A 72 -7.21 -5.25 -3.51
N ARG A 73 -6.70 -6.39 -3.93
CA ARG A 73 -5.57 -7.08 -3.30
C ARG A 73 -4.41 -7.15 -4.27
N LEU A 74 -3.29 -6.56 -3.88
CA LEU A 74 -1.99 -6.76 -4.52
C LEU A 74 -1.25 -7.85 -3.76
N THR A 75 -0.86 -8.91 -4.45
CA THR A 75 0.03 -9.95 -3.91
C THR A 75 1.34 -9.93 -4.70
N VAL A 76 2.45 -9.73 -4.00
CA VAL A 76 3.82 -9.70 -4.56
C VAL A 76 4.56 -10.91 -4.03
N SER A 77 5.07 -11.76 -4.92
CA SER A 77 5.96 -12.85 -4.50
C SER A 77 7.31 -12.26 -4.08
N THR A 78 7.84 -12.72 -2.95
CA THR A 78 9.13 -12.29 -2.40
C THR A 78 10.29 -13.22 -2.75
N GLU A 79 10.06 -14.21 -3.61
CA GLU A 79 11.12 -15.11 -4.06
C GLU A 79 12.26 -14.33 -4.71
N GLY A 80 13.46 -14.48 -4.15
CA GLY A 80 14.67 -13.80 -4.60
C GLY A 80 14.66 -12.28 -4.37
N LEU A 81 13.80 -11.77 -3.49
CA LEU A 81 13.74 -10.35 -3.11
C LEU A 81 14.11 -10.17 -1.65
N GLU A 82 14.76 -9.06 -1.36
CA GLU A 82 14.98 -8.57 0.00
C GLU A 82 14.04 -7.39 0.25
N LEU A 83 13.01 -7.61 1.07
CA LEU A 83 12.08 -6.57 1.47
C LEU A 83 12.67 -5.76 2.61
N ARG A 84 13.29 -4.63 2.29
CA ARG A 84 13.80 -3.66 3.26
C ARG A 84 13.32 -2.26 2.93
N PRO A 85 13.25 -1.35 3.91
CA PRO A 85 12.99 0.06 3.64
C PRO A 85 13.94 0.61 2.56
N GLY A 86 13.38 1.40 1.64
CA GLY A 86 14.04 1.93 0.46
C GLY A 86 14.19 0.94 -0.70
N ALA A 87 13.82 -0.34 -0.54
CA ALA A 87 13.82 -1.29 -1.64
C ALA A 87 12.79 -0.91 -2.70
N LYS A 88 13.20 -1.00 -3.96
CA LYS A 88 12.35 -0.84 -5.14
C LYS A 88 12.21 -2.18 -5.82
N ILE A 89 10.99 -2.68 -5.92
CA ILE A 89 10.65 -4.01 -6.41
C ILE A 89 9.94 -3.87 -7.74
N ASN A 90 10.51 -4.44 -8.79
CA ASN A 90 9.81 -4.56 -10.07
C ASN A 90 8.62 -5.54 -9.90
N LEU A 91 7.42 -5.12 -10.27
CA LEU A 91 6.19 -5.90 -10.16
C LEU A 91 5.88 -6.71 -11.42
N ALA A 92 6.57 -6.44 -12.53
CA ALA A 92 6.36 -7.13 -13.80
C ALA A 92 7.17 -8.43 -13.90
N GLY A 93 6.77 -9.27 -14.87
CA GLY A 93 7.46 -10.51 -15.18
C GLY A 93 7.22 -11.62 -14.17
N ASN A 94 8.16 -12.56 -14.13
CA ASN A 94 8.05 -13.78 -13.34
C ASN A 94 9.19 -13.91 -12.33
N THR A 95 8.95 -14.66 -11.26
CA THR A 95 9.96 -15.10 -10.30
C THR A 95 10.87 -16.18 -10.93
N PRO A 96 12.00 -16.54 -10.29
CA PRO A 96 12.86 -17.63 -10.77
C PRO A 96 12.13 -18.98 -10.92
N SER A 97 11.17 -19.29 -10.03
CA SER A 97 10.29 -20.47 -10.15
C SER A 97 9.24 -20.37 -11.27
N GLY A 98 9.14 -19.24 -11.96
CA GLY A 98 8.24 -19.03 -13.10
C GLY A 98 6.85 -18.50 -12.74
N LEU A 99 6.58 -18.22 -11.46
CA LEU A 99 5.33 -17.59 -11.01
C LEU A 99 5.27 -16.11 -11.39
N ALA A 100 4.09 -15.53 -11.52
CA ALA A 100 3.98 -14.08 -11.71
C ALA A 100 4.54 -13.33 -10.51
N ARG A 101 5.36 -12.29 -10.75
CA ARG A 101 5.95 -11.47 -9.68
C ARG A 101 4.89 -10.76 -8.84
N ALA A 102 3.84 -10.26 -9.48
CA ALA A 102 2.71 -9.65 -8.81
C ALA A 102 1.39 -10.07 -9.45
N THR A 103 0.36 -10.20 -8.62
CA THR A 103 -1.03 -10.43 -9.04
C THR A 103 -1.95 -9.43 -8.36
N VAL A 104 -3.00 -9.04 -9.07
CA VAL A 104 -4.00 -8.09 -8.58
C VAL A 104 -5.38 -8.71 -8.70
N VAL A 105 -6.15 -8.67 -7.62
CA VAL A 105 -7.51 -9.22 -7.54
C VAL A 105 -8.47 -8.16 -7.03
N HIS A 106 -9.64 -8.08 -7.64
CA HIS A 106 -10.80 -7.32 -7.15
C HIS A 106 -11.92 -8.30 -6.78
N LEU A 107 -12.59 -8.06 -5.65
CA LEU A 107 -13.76 -8.82 -5.22
C LEU A 107 -14.73 -7.91 -4.47
N ASN A 108 -15.78 -7.50 -5.17
CA ASN A 108 -16.93 -6.83 -4.58
C ASN A 108 -17.86 -7.85 -3.90
N ALA A 109 -18.53 -7.46 -2.81
CA ALA A 109 -19.48 -8.34 -2.15
C ALA A 109 -20.61 -8.74 -3.12
N GLY A 110 -20.92 -10.04 -3.19
CA GLY A 110 -21.93 -10.58 -4.10
C GLY A 110 -21.50 -10.72 -5.56
N GLU A 111 -20.27 -10.36 -5.92
CA GLU A 111 -19.71 -10.54 -7.27
C GLU A 111 -18.64 -11.64 -7.31
N PRO A 112 -18.41 -12.27 -8.48
CA PRO A 112 -17.29 -13.18 -8.64
C PRO A 112 -15.96 -12.43 -8.58
N SER A 113 -14.93 -13.06 -8.01
CA SER A 113 -13.58 -12.50 -7.98
C SER A 113 -13.05 -12.27 -9.39
N ARG A 114 -12.46 -11.09 -9.63
CA ARG A 114 -11.83 -10.71 -10.89
C ARG A 114 -10.32 -10.65 -10.70
N VAL A 115 -9.59 -11.50 -11.41
CA VAL A 115 -8.12 -11.40 -11.50
C VAL A 115 -7.78 -10.47 -12.66
N PHE A 116 -6.92 -9.49 -12.40
CA PHE A 116 -6.47 -8.56 -13.43
C PHE A 116 -5.57 -9.24 -14.46
N ALA A 117 -5.48 -8.65 -15.64
CA ALA A 117 -4.48 -9.00 -16.63
C ALA A 117 -3.06 -8.91 -16.02
N PRO A 118 -2.08 -9.66 -16.55
CA PRO A 118 -0.73 -9.64 -16.00
C PRO A 118 -0.13 -8.24 -16.00
N VAL A 119 0.71 -7.94 -15.00
CA VAL A 119 1.43 -6.67 -14.92
C VAL A 119 2.41 -6.57 -16.10
N GLU A 120 2.32 -5.47 -16.85
CA GLU A 120 3.25 -5.16 -17.94
C GLU A 120 4.50 -4.45 -17.42
N LYS A 121 4.29 -3.44 -16.58
CA LYS A 121 5.31 -2.60 -15.95
C LYS A 121 4.80 -2.14 -14.61
N GLY A 122 5.68 -2.00 -13.64
CA GLY A 122 5.32 -1.40 -12.36
C GLY A 122 6.40 -1.61 -11.32
N ASP A 123 6.34 -0.79 -10.30
CA ASP A 123 7.24 -0.84 -9.17
C ASP A 123 6.46 -0.72 -7.86
N LEU A 124 6.96 -1.37 -6.81
CA LEU A 124 6.57 -1.14 -5.42
C LEU A 124 7.80 -0.63 -4.67
N GLN A 125 7.60 0.40 -3.85
CA GLN A 125 8.62 0.93 -2.96
C GLN A 125 8.15 0.82 -1.51
N LEU A 126 9.00 0.24 -0.66
CA LEU A 126 8.79 0.27 0.79
C LEU A 126 9.49 1.51 1.35
N GLU A 127 8.75 2.37 2.02
CA GLU A 127 9.30 3.53 2.74
C GLU A 127 9.80 3.12 4.13
N SER A 128 9.05 2.26 4.83
CA SER A 128 9.35 1.78 6.18
C SER A 128 8.75 0.39 6.44
N GLY A 129 9.27 -0.30 7.46
CA GLY A 129 8.82 -1.64 7.84
C GLY A 129 9.16 -2.71 6.80
N GLY A 130 8.29 -3.70 6.67
CA GLY A 130 8.44 -4.82 5.73
C GLY A 130 8.38 -6.20 6.39
N ASN A 131 8.59 -6.28 7.71
CA ASN A 131 8.45 -7.53 8.47
C ASN A 131 7.15 -7.57 9.27
N PRO A 132 6.65 -8.78 9.62
CA PRO A 132 5.53 -8.93 10.55
C PRO A 132 5.78 -8.20 11.89
N GLY A 133 4.74 -7.55 12.42
CA GLY A 133 4.78 -6.74 13.64
C GLY A 133 5.33 -5.32 13.46
N GLU A 134 5.81 -4.97 12.26
CA GLU A 134 6.30 -3.62 11.98
C GLU A 134 5.25 -2.74 11.29
N GLN A 135 5.22 -1.46 11.67
CA GLN A 135 4.51 -0.45 10.90
C GLN A 135 5.13 -0.33 9.51
N THR A 136 4.38 -0.80 8.51
CA THR A 136 4.85 -0.91 7.13
C THR A 136 4.16 0.13 6.28
N ARG A 137 4.97 0.91 5.54
CA ARG A 137 4.51 1.98 4.65
C ARG A 137 5.18 1.87 3.30
N GLY A 138 4.43 2.17 2.24
CA GLY A 138 4.96 2.18 0.90
C GLY A 138 3.94 2.62 -0.14
N ASP A 139 4.39 2.60 -1.38
CA ASP A 139 3.58 2.92 -2.54
C ASP A 139 3.89 1.97 -3.69
N PHE A 140 2.97 1.91 -4.64
CA PHE A 140 3.17 1.19 -5.88
C PHE A 140 2.49 1.91 -7.04
N SER A 141 3.00 1.65 -8.24
CA SER A 141 2.39 2.08 -9.50
C SER A 141 2.61 1.00 -10.54
N MET A 142 1.56 0.64 -11.28
CA MET A 142 1.65 -0.38 -12.32
C MET A 142 0.70 -0.13 -13.48
N SER A 143 1.01 -0.76 -14.61
CA SER A 143 0.15 -0.88 -15.78
C SER A 143 0.00 -2.35 -16.16
N PHE A 144 -1.20 -2.74 -16.60
CA PHE A 144 -1.51 -4.10 -17.01
C PHE A 144 -1.37 -4.29 -18.51
N LYS A 145 -0.98 -5.50 -18.94
CA LYS A 145 -0.85 -5.85 -20.36
C LYS A 145 -2.16 -5.58 -21.09
N LYS A 146 -2.06 -5.10 -22.33
CA LYS A 146 -3.21 -4.98 -23.25
C LYS A 146 -3.72 -6.37 -23.67
N GLY A 147 -5.03 -6.47 -23.91
CA GLY A 147 -5.70 -7.70 -24.31
C GLY A 147 -7.13 -7.75 -23.77
N ASP A 148 -7.68 -8.95 -23.66
CA ASP A 148 -9.09 -9.17 -23.29
C ASP A 148 -9.29 -9.45 -21.79
N GLY A 149 -8.23 -9.40 -20.98
CA GLY A 149 -8.27 -9.62 -19.54
C GLY A 149 -8.92 -8.46 -18.77
N TYR A 150 -9.41 -8.73 -17.57
CA TYR A 150 -9.95 -7.68 -16.70
C TYR A 150 -8.86 -6.64 -16.37
N GLY A 151 -9.16 -5.35 -16.49
CA GLY A 151 -8.17 -4.29 -16.28
C GLY A 151 -7.08 -4.19 -17.34
N ALA A 152 -7.15 -4.94 -18.44
CA ALA A 152 -6.14 -4.90 -19.50
C ALA A 152 -5.92 -3.50 -20.07
N GLY A 153 -4.66 -3.11 -20.24
CA GLY A 153 -4.26 -1.81 -20.76
C GLY A 153 -4.50 -0.62 -19.81
N ARG A 154 -4.93 -0.87 -18.57
CA ARG A 154 -5.17 0.17 -17.55
C ARG A 154 -4.00 0.29 -16.56
N SER A 155 -4.04 1.34 -15.74
CA SER A 155 -3.08 1.58 -14.67
C SER A 155 -3.75 1.54 -13.30
N LEU A 156 -2.98 1.12 -12.31
CA LEU A 156 -3.36 1.14 -10.90
C LEU A 156 -2.16 1.64 -10.10
N GLU A 157 -2.41 2.60 -9.22
CA GLU A 157 -1.42 3.08 -8.26
C GLU A 157 -2.04 3.08 -6.86
N GLY A 158 -1.21 2.94 -5.83
CA GLY A 158 -1.68 2.93 -4.46
C GLY A 158 -0.62 3.31 -3.44
N THR A 159 -1.07 3.82 -2.30
CA THR A 159 -0.26 4.06 -1.09
C THR A 159 -0.84 3.22 0.04
N PHE A 160 0.03 2.67 0.88
CA PHE A 160 -0.38 1.86 2.03
C PHE A 160 0.42 2.20 3.28
N SER A 161 -0.26 2.11 4.43
CA SER A 161 0.32 2.28 5.76
C SER A 161 -0.53 1.50 6.76
N SER A 162 0.03 0.41 7.30
CA SER A 162 -0.58 -0.43 8.35
C SER A 162 0.51 -1.25 9.06
N GLU A 163 0.21 -1.79 10.23
CA GLU A 163 0.99 -2.89 10.79
C GLU A 163 0.93 -4.08 9.82
N ALA A 164 2.09 -4.65 9.49
CA ALA A 164 2.17 -5.88 8.72
C ALA A 164 1.94 -7.06 9.66
N LEU A 165 0.96 -7.91 9.34
CA LEU A 165 0.67 -9.12 10.10
C LEU A 165 1.36 -10.32 9.45
N ASP A 166 1.68 -11.32 10.25
CA ASP A 166 2.09 -12.61 9.71
C ASP A 166 0.93 -13.25 8.94
N ALA A 167 1.18 -13.65 7.69
CA ALA A 167 0.18 -14.32 6.87
C ALA A 167 -0.15 -15.74 7.37
N GLY A 168 0.64 -16.30 8.29
CA GLY A 168 0.34 -17.56 8.99
C GLY A 168 0.39 -18.83 8.13
N PHE A 169 0.97 -18.73 6.92
CA PHE A 169 1.19 -19.87 6.02
C PHE A 169 2.63 -19.84 5.50
N GLY A 170 3.32 -20.98 5.56
CA GLY A 170 4.77 -21.14 5.28
C GLY A 170 5.40 -22.05 6.34
N PRO A 171 6.60 -22.62 6.12
CA PRO A 171 7.30 -23.38 7.16
C PRO A 171 7.54 -22.46 8.37
N GLU A 172 7.23 -22.94 9.58
CA GLU A 172 7.55 -22.19 10.79
C GLU A 172 9.06 -21.87 10.81
N GLU A 173 9.46 -20.71 11.34
CA GLU A 173 10.88 -20.44 11.57
C GLU A 173 11.47 -21.53 12.47
N GLY A 174 12.30 -22.40 11.87
CA GLY A 174 12.91 -23.55 12.54
C GLY A 174 12.34 -24.91 12.15
N GLU A 175 11.32 -24.98 11.29
CA GLU A 175 10.81 -26.26 10.80
C GLU A 175 11.59 -26.72 9.55
N PRO A 176 12.30 -27.87 9.60
CA PRO A 176 13.11 -28.33 8.48
C PRO A 176 12.20 -28.72 7.31
N LEU A 177 12.38 -28.02 6.19
CA LEU A 177 11.88 -28.46 4.89
C LEU A 177 12.60 -29.76 4.54
N ASP A 178 11.93 -30.90 4.76
CA ASP A 178 12.44 -32.23 4.45
C ASP A 178 13.71 -32.64 5.23
N GLY A 179 13.57 -32.72 6.56
CA GLY A 179 14.35 -33.63 7.41
C GLY A 179 15.87 -33.47 7.45
N SER A 180 16.49 -32.48 6.81
CA SER A 180 17.94 -32.41 6.75
C SER A 180 18.57 -31.06 6.41
N VAL A 181 17.97 -29.91 6.70
CA VAL A 181 18.75 -28.65 6.77
C VAL A 181 18.17 -27.71 7.81
N VAL A 182 18.98 -27.40 8.83
CA VAL A 182 18.75 -26.25 9.74
C VAL A 182 19.39 -25.03 9.07
N VAL A 183 18.58 -24.03 8.74
CA VAL A 183 19.08 -22.73 8.28
C VAL A 183 19.35 -21.87 9.54
N PRO A 184 20.53 -21.26 9.69
CA PRO A 184 20.84 -20.39 10.83
C PRO A 184 20.07 -19.07 10.79
#